data_AF-A0A8T4ZB52-F1
#
_entry.id   AF-A0A8T4ZB52-F1
#
_cell.length_a   1.000
_cell.length_b   1.000
_cell.length_c   1.000
_cell.angle_alpha   90.00
_cell.angle_beta   90.00
_cell.angle_gamma   90.00
#
_symmetry.space_group_name_H-M   'P 1'
#
loop_
_entity.id
_entity.type
_entity.pdbx_description
1 polymer ?
#
loop_
_entity_poly.entity_id
_entity_poly.type
_entity_poly.pdbx_seq_one_letter_code
_entity_poly.pdbx_strand_id
1 'polypeptide(L)' 'MSHEVLVKNALKRQETFKNLTGYLRTIKDVVGRLDSDAETYIFGSVAEGRYNFSSDIDILVITRSHPAEIHSELWRA' A
#
# COMPACT_ATOMS: atom_id res chain seq x y z
N MET A 1 -7.86 22.14 12.59
CA MET A 1 -6.52 21.60 12.23
C MET A 1 -5.66 22.76 11.76
N SER A 2 -4.42 22.89 12.22
CA SER A 2 -3.55 23.98 11.76
C SER A 2 -3.11 23.77 10.31
N HIS A 3 -2.89 24.86 9.58
CA HIS A 3 -2.45 24.85 8.18
C HIS A 3 -1.15 24.02 7.98
N GLU A 4 -0.24 24.07 8.96
CA GLU A 4 1.00 23.29 8.97
C GLU A 4 0.76 21.77 8.94
N VAL A 5 -0.26 21.27 9.65
CA VAL A 5 -0.61 19.84 9.65
C VAL A 5 -1.07 19.38 8.26
N LEU A 6 -1.83 20.24 7.56
CA LEU A 6 -2.31 19.94 6.21
C LEU A 6 -1.13 19.86 5.23
N VAL A 7 -0.22 20.83 5.27
CA VAL A 7 0.98 20.85 4.41
C VAL A 7 1.86 19.63 4.68
N LYS A 8 2.11 19.30 5.96
CA LYS A 8 2.91 18.13 6.34
C LYS A 8 2.30 16.83 5.84
N ASN A 9 0.98 16.67 5.95
CA ASN A 9 0.29 15.48 5.46
C ASN A 9 0.34 15.38 3.93
N ALA A 10 0.18 16.50 3.21
CA ALA A 10 0.28 16.52 1.76
C ALA A 10 1.67 16.11 1.25
N LEU A 11 2.73 16.64 1.87
CA LEU A 11 4.12 16.26 1.56
C LEU A 11 4.38 14.77 1.84
N LYS A 12 3.86 14.25 2.96
CA LYS A 12 3.99 12.83 3.30
C LYS A 12 3.30 11.94 2.26
N ARG A 13 2.06 12.27 1.86
CA ARG A 13 1.36 11.50 0.81
C ARG A 13 2.08 11.57 -0.53
N GLN A 14 2.59 12.74 -0.91
CA GLN A 14 3.39 12.89 -2.13
C GLN A 14 4.62 11.96 -2.11
N GLU A 15 5.32 11.90 -0.98
CA GLU A 15 6.47 11.00 -0.83
C GLU A 15 6.06 9.53 -0.93
N THR A 16 4.92 9.16 -0.33
CA THR A 16 4.36 7.81 -0.46
C THR A 16 4.12 7.44 -1.93
N PHE A 17 3.53 8.34 -2.72
CA PHE A 17 3.30 8.11 -4.14
C PHE A 17 4.58 8.08 -4.97
N LYS A 18 5.59 8.89 -4.64
CA LYS A 18 6.91 8.84 -5.29
C LYS A 18 7.61 7.50 -5.08
N ASN A 19 7.44 6.91 -3.90
CA ASN A 19 8.00 5.60 -3.57
C ASN A 19 6.96 4.46 -3.63
N LEU A 20 5.89 4.62 -4.41
CA LEU A 20 4.80 3.65 -4.49
C LEU A 20 5.33 2.25 -4.85
N THR A 21 6.20 2.15 -5.86
CA THR A 21 6.83 0.89 -6.27
C THR A 21 7.59 0.20 -5.14
N GLY A 22 8.23 0.97 -4.25
CA GLY A 22 8.92 0.44 -3.08
C GLY A 22 7.95 -0.22 -2.10
N TYR A 23 6.86 0.47 -1.75
CA TYR A 23 5.82 -0.07 -0.88
C TYR A 23 5.14 -1.31 -1.47
N LEU A 24 4.83 -1.29 -2.76
CA LEU A 24 4.24 -2.43 -3.45
C LEU A 24 5.17 -3.66 -3.44
N ARG A 25 6.47 -3.44 -3.57
CA ARG A 25 7.47 -4.52 -3.45
C ARG A 25 7.48 -5.08 -2.03
N THR A 26 7.50 -4.22 -1.00
CA THR A 26 7.43 -4.67 0.40
C THR A 26 6.18 -5.51 0.66
N ILE A 27 5.02 -5.09 0.16
CA ILE A 27 3.77 -5.84 0.31
C ILE A 27 3.88 -7.20 -0.37
N LYS A 28 4.32 -7.24 -1.63
CA LYS A 28 4.50 -8.48 -2.38
C LYS A 28 5.48 -9.44 -1.70
N ASP A 29 6.58 -8.92 -1.16
CA ASP A 29 7.60 -9.72 -0.49
C ASP A 29 7.10 -10.28 0.85
N VAL A 30 6.38 -9.46 1.64
CA VAL A 30 5.79 -9.91 2.91
C VAL A 30 4.75 -10.99 2.66
N VAL A 31 3.81 -10.74 1.75
CA VAL A 31 2.75 -11.68 1.39
C VAL A 31 3.34 -12.98 0.84
N GLY A 32 4.29 -12.88 -0.10
CA GLY A 32 4.94 -14.05 -0.72
C GLY A 32 5.78 -14.90 0.24
N ARG A 33 6.30 -14.32 1.33
CA ARG A 33 6.99 -15.08 2.39
C ARG A 33 6.03 -15.90 3.26
N LEU A 34 4.80 -15.42 3.42
CA LEU A 34 3.76 -16.10 4.21
C LEU A 34 3.01 -17.14 3.38
N ASP A 35 2.79 -16.86 2.10
CA ASP A 35 2.13 -17.74 1.14
C ASP A 35 2.74 -17.54 -0.25
N SER A 36 3.49 -18.53 -0.73
CA SER A 36 4.16 -18.46 -2.03
C SER A 36 3.21 -18.47 -3.23
N ASP A 37 1.97 -18.93 -3.03
CA ASP A 37 0.94 -19.00 -4.06
C ASP A 37 0.01 -17.78 -4.02
N ALA A 38 0.26 -16.83 -3.13
CA ALA A 38 -0.57 -15.64 -3.01
C ALA A 38 -0.42 -14.69 -4.21
N GLU A 39 -1.54 -14.08 -4.57
CA GLU A 39 -1.61 -13.11 -5.66
C GLU A 39 -1.90 -11.71 -5.09
N THR A 40 -1.19 -10.70 -5.60
CA THR A 40 -1.36 -9.30 -5.17
C THR A 40 -1.66 -8.42 -6.37
N TYR A 41 -2.75 -7.66 -6.28
CA TYR A 41 -3.26 -6.80 -7.33
C TYR A 41 -3.43 -5.37 -6.84
N ILE A 42 -3.15 -4.40 -7.72
CA ILE A 42 -3.58 -3.01 -7.54
C ILE A 42 -4.85 -2.82 -8.34
N PHE A 43 -5.82 -2.14 -7.75
CA PHE A 43 -7.03 -1.73 -8.44
C PHE A 43 -7.37 -0.28 -8.09
N GLY A 44 -8.53 0.19 -8.52
CA GLY A 44 -8.97 1.56 -8.27
C GLY A 44 -8.21 2.62 -9.06
N SER A 45 -8.31 3.86 -8.61
CA SER A 45 -7.87 5.06 -9.34
C SER A 45 -6.37 5.04 -9.72
N VAL A 46 -5.54 4.39 -8.90
CA VAL A 46 -4.10 4.24 -9.15
C VAL A 46 -3.82 3.31 -10.32
N ALA A 47 -4.50 2.16 -10.39
CA ALA A 47 -4.37 1.23 -11.53
C ALA A 47 -4.86 1.86 -12.85
N GLU A 48 -5.86 2.74 -12.78
CA GLU A 48 -6.43 3.43 -13.94
C GLU A 48 -5.63 4.67 -14.37
N GLY A 49 -4.59 5.07 -13.62
CA GLY A 49 -3.83 6.29 -13.86
C GLY A 49 -4.63 7.58 -13.60
N ARG A 50 -5.78 7.50 -12.93
CA ARG A 50 -6.68 8.61 -12.61
C ARG A 50 -6.59 9.01 -11.13
N TYR A 51 -5.38 9.11 -10.60
CA TYR A 51 -5.13 9.42 -9.19
C TYR A 51 -4.42 10.75 -8.98
N ASN A 52 -4.53 11.29 -7.78
CA ASN A 52 -3.71 12.40 -7.30
C ASN A 52 -3.08 12.02 -5.94
N PHE A 53 -2.26 12.88 -5.34
CA PHE A 53 -1.60 12.55 -4.07
C PHE A 53 -2.56 12.43 -2.87
N SER A 54 -3.83 12.80 -3.03
CA SER A 54 -4.88 12.57 -2.04
C SER A 54 -5.70 11.29 -2.29
N SER A 55 -5.52 10.62 -3.43
CA SER A 55 -6.14 9.32 -3.70
C SER A 55 -5.60 8.25 -2.75
N ASP A 56 -6.44 7.24 -2.49
CA ASP A 56 -6.02 6.03 -1.77
C ASP A 56 -5.40 5.02 -2.75
N ILE A 57 -4.66 4.06 -2.22
CA ILE A 57 -3.98 3.00 -2.97
C ILE A 57 -4.68 1.69 -2.61
N ASP A 58 -5.51 1.20 -3.53
CA ASP A 58 -6.31 0.00 -3.30
C ASP A 58 -5.53 -1.26 -3.72
N ILE A 59 -5.35 -2.18 -2.77
CA ILE A 59 -4.58 -3.41 -2.96
C ILE A 59 -5.43 -4.62 -2.55
N LEU A 60 -5.52 -5.61 -3.43
CA LEU A 60 -6.17 -6.88 -3.17
C LEU A 60 -5.11 -7.98 -3.02
N VAL A 61 -5.17 -8.71 -1.93
CA VAL A 61 -4.34 -9.90 -1.68
C VAL A 61 -5.26 -11.12 -1.65
N ILE A 62 -4.99 -12.08 -2.52
CA ILE A 62 -5.63 -13.40 -2.55
C ILE A 62 -4.63 -14.39 -1.97
N THR A 63 -4.96 -15.02 -0.85
CA THR A 63 -4.04 -15.89 -0.11
C THR A 63 -4.82 -16.95 0.68
N ARG A 64 -4.13 -18.04 1.03
CA ARG A 64 -4.62 -19.06 1.97
C ARG A 64 -4.23 -18.74 3.42
N SER A 65 -3.28 -17.83 3.65
CA SER A 65 -2.88 -17.39 4.99
C SER A 65 -4.00 -16.64 5.69
N HIS A 66 -4.00 -16.72 7.03
CA HIS A 66 -5.01 -16.02 7.81
C HIS A 66 -4.80 -14.49 7.72
N PRO A 67 -5.85 -13.67 7.48
CA PRO A 67 -5.69 -12.23 7.30
C PRO A 67 -4.98 -11.51 8.45
N ALA A 68 -5.15 -11.99 9.68
CA ALA A 68 -4.47 -11.45 10.86
C ALA A 68 -2.94 -11.59 10.79
N GLU A 69 -2.42 -12.68 10.21
CA GLU A 69 -0.97 -12.89 10.04
C GLU A 69 -0.42 -11.94 8.98
N ILE A 70 -1.13 -11.80 7.85
CA ILE A 70 -0.80 -10.83 6.80
C ILE A 70 -0.74 -9.40 7.39
N HIS A 71 -1.76 -8.97 8.12
CA HIS A 71 -1.79 -7.64 8.73
C HIS A 71 -0.65 -7.43 9.75
N SER A 72 -0.37 -8.44 10.58
CA SER A 72 0.71 -8.38 11.56
C SER A 72 2.06 -8.17 10.90
N GLU A 73 2.38 -8.95 9.86
CA GLU A 73 3.68 -8.84 9.19
C GLU A 73 3.81 -7.57 8.33
N LEU A 74 2.72 -7.13 7.69
CA LEU A 74 2.71 -5.84 6.98
C LEU A 74 2.91 -4.65 7.92
N TRP A 75 2.43 -4.72 9.17
CA TRP A 75 2.63 -3.67 10.16
C TRP A 75 4.09 -3.58 10.65
N ARG A 76 4.84 -4.69 10.58
CA ARG A 76 6.24 -4.78 11.05
C ARG A 76 7.27 -4.42 9.98
N ALA A 77 6.87 -4.43 8.70
CA ALA A 77 7.72 -4.15 7.54
C ALA A 77 7.85 -2.65 7.26
#